data_AF-A0A354YUG3-F1
#
_entry.id   AF-A0A354YUG3-F1
#
_cell.length_a   1.000
_cell.length_b   1.000
_cell.length_c   1.000
_cell.angle_alpha   90.00
_cell.angle_beta   90.00
_cell.angle_gamma   90.00
#
_symmetry.space_group_name_H-M   'P 1'
#
loop_
_entity.id
_entity.type
_entity.pdbx_description
1 polymer ?
#
loop_
_entity_poly.entity_id
_entity_poly.type
_entity_poly.pdbx_seq_one_letter_code
_entity_poly.pdbx_strand_id
1 'polypeptide(L)'
;MASKKKMSAQQFGLWIEEQANAQCRPNKSRMECVLNIDHIEPGRFAALYAVPSSTGLLVVELSDSFISEAKAWQALDDESSPA
;
A
#
# COMPACT_ATOMS: atom_id res chain seq x y z
N MET A 1 5.58 -21.99 -22.97
CA MET A 1 5.17 -21.72 -21.57
C MET A 1 4.47 -20.38 -21.55
N ALA A 2 3.23 -20.28 -21.08
CA ALA A 2 2.57 -18.99 -20.94
C ALA A 2 3.30 -18.20 -19.84
N SER A 3 3.86 -17.04 -20.17
CA SER A 3 4.36 -16.11 -19.15
C SER A 3 3.19 -15.76 -18.24
N LYS A 4 3.20 -16.21 -16.99
CA LYS A 4 2.28 -15.73 -15.97
C LYS A 4 2.43 -14.22 -15.91
N LYS A 5 1.39 -13.48 -16.32
CA LYS A 5 1.39 -12.02 -16.29
C LYS A 5 1.54 -11.58 -14.84
N LYS A 6 2.70 -11.04 -14.48
CA LYS A 6 2.96 -10.50 -13.15
C LYS A 6 2.11 -9.24 -12.97
N MET A 7 1.55 -9.09 -11.78
CA MET A 7 0.73 -7.94 -11.40
C MET A 7 1.59 -6.69 -11.28
N SER A 8 1.18 -5.59 -11.93
CA SER A 8 1.85 -4.30 -11.75
C SER A 8 1.39 -3.61 -10.45
N ALA A 9 2.15 -2.61 -10.00
CA ALA A 9 1.76 -1.80 -8.83
C ALA A 9 0.40 -1.10 -9.01
N GLN A 10 0.08 -0.70 -10.24
CA GLN A 10 -1.23 -0.12 -10.57
C GLN A 10 -2.35 -1.15 -10.47
N GLN A 11 -2.14 -2.36 -10.99
CA GLN A 11 -3.11 -3.44 -10.84
C GLN A 11 -3.30 -3.82 -9.37
N PHE A 12 -2.24 -3.72 -8.56
CA PHE A 12 -2.32 -3.88 -7.11
C PHE A 12 -3.16 -2.82 -6.42
N GLY A 13 -2.97 -1.54 -6.76
CA GLY A 13 -3.82 -0.46 -6.22
C GLY A 13 -5.30 -0.76 -6.46
N LEU A 14 -5.69 -1.04 -7.71
CA LEU A 14 -7.08 -1.35 -8.05
C LEU A 14 -7.61 -2.58 -7.30
N TRP A 15 -6.79 -3.62 -7.18
CA TRP A 15 -7.19 -4.85 -6.48
C TRP A 15 -7.40 -4.61 -4.99
N ILE A 16 -6.50 -3.88 -4.31
CA ILE A 16 -6.62 -3.68 -2.86
C ILE A 16 -7.71 -2.67 -2.50
N GLU A 17 -8.00 -1.70 -3.39
CA GLU A 17 -9.19 -0.85 -3.29
C GLU A 17 -10.47 -1.70 -3.30
N GLU A 18 -10.56 -2.67 -4.21
CA GLU A 18 -11.73 -3.57 -4.29
C GLU A 18 -11.83 -4.53 -3.10
N GLN A 19 -10.72 -5.16 -2.70
CA GLN A 19 -10.74 -6.22 -1.69
C GLN A 19 -10.78 -5.71 -0.25
N ALA A 20 -10.19 -4.55 0.01
CA ALA A 20 -9.98 -4.05 1.37
C ALA A 20 -10.47 -2.61 1.57
N ASN A 21 -11.19 -2.05 0.58
CA ASN A 21 -11.67 -0.68 0.61
C ASN A 21 -10.53 0.32 0.94
N ALA A 22 -9.34 0.03 0.40
CA ALA A 22 -8.19 0.89 0.53
C ALA A 22 -8.39 2.20 -0.26
N GLN A 23 -7.60 3.21 0.06
CA GLN A 23 -7.38 4.36 -0.81
C GLN A 23 -5.95 4.30 -1.31
N CYS A 24 -5.75 4.28 -2.63
CA CYS A 24 -4.42 4.18 -3.21
C CYS A 24 -4.08 5.39 -4.10
N ARG A 25 -2.80 5.72 -4.18
CA ARG A 25 -2.28 6.73 -5.09
C ARG A 25 -0.91 6.33 -5.64
N PRO A 26 -0.64 6.59 -6.94
CA PRO A 26 0.70 6.45 -7.47
C PRO A 26 1.63 7.53 -6.89
N ASN A 27 2.82 7.15 -6.45
CA ASN A 27 3.88 8.07 -6.01
C ASN A 27 5.23 7.61 -6.57
N LYS A 28 5.83 8.43 -7.44
CA LYS A 28 7.12 8.14 -8.11
C LYS A 28 7.16 6.71 -8.70
N SER A 29 7.86 5.79 -8.04
CA SER A 29 8.08 4.40 -8.47
C SER A 29 7.19 3.37 -7.76
N ARG A 30 6.32 3.80 -6.84
CA ARG A 30 5.49 2.92 -6.01
C ARG A 30 4.01 3.29 -6.06
N MET A 31 3.17 2.34 -5.67
CA MET A 31 1.75 2.55 -5.37
C MET A 31 1.59 2.60 -3.87
N GLU A 32 1.17 3.72 -3.32
CA GLU A 32 0.94 3.90 -1.89
C GLU A 32 -0.54 3.67 -1.58
N CYS A 33 -0.84 3.01 -0.47
CA CYS A 33 -2.21 2.73 -0.06
C CYS A 33 -2.37 2.92 1.45
N VAL A 34 -3.52 3.48 1.83
CA VAL A 34 -3.98 3.54 3.22
C VAL A 34 -5.25 2.72 3.36
N LEU A 35 -5.31 1.92 4.41
CA LEU A 35 -6.43 1.03 4.70
C LEU A 35 -7.02 1.39 6.06
N ASN A 36 -8.34 1.45 6.16
CA ASN A 36 -9.01 1.39 7.45
C ASN A 36 -8.95 -0.06 7.95
N ILE A 37 -8.41 -0.26 9.15
CA ILE A 37 -8.26 -1.57 9.77
C ILE A 37 -9.11 -1.70 11.04
N ASP A 38 -10.25 -1.00 11.11
CA ASP A 38 -11.17 -1.01 12.26
C ASP A 38 -11.66 -2.41 12.63
N HIS A 39 -11.71 -3.31 11.64
CA HIS A 39 -12.06 -4.72 11.83
C HIS A 39 -10.98 -5.54 12.57
N ILE A 40 -9.76 -5.00 12.70
CA ILE A 40 -8.63 -5.58 13.44
C ILE A 40 -8.37 -4.76 14.71
N GLU A 41 -8.18 -3.45 14.57
CA GLU A 41 -7.96 -2.51 15.67
C GLU A 41 -8.84 -1.27 15.47
N PRO A 42 -9.86 -1.02 16.33
CA PRO A 42 -10.81 0.08 16.13
C PRO A 42 -10.14 1.46 16.12
N GLY A 43 -10.55 2.30 15.17
CA GLY A 43 -10.06 3.66 14.98
C GLY A 43 -8.67 3.74 14.35
N ARG A 44 -8.21 2.68 13.67
CA ARG A 44 -6.85 2.60 13.14
C ARG A 44 -6.78 2.43 11.64
N PHE A 45 -5.64 2.87 11.13
CA PHE A 45 -5.29 2.81 9.72
C PHE A 45 -3.93 2.12 9.55
N ALA A 46 -3.82 1.29 8.52
CA ALA A 46 -2.54 0.74 8.06
C ALA A 46 -2.07 1.53 6.82
N ALA A 47 -0.76 1.70 6.71
CA ALA A 47 -0.12 2.31 5.55
C ALA A 47 0.80 1.29 4.89
N LEU A 48 0.67 1.12 3.58
CA LEU A 48 1.53 0.23 2.81
C LEU A 48 1.87 0.84 1.46
N TYR A 49 2.91 0.31 0.82
CA TYR A 49 3.22 0.62 -0.56
C TYR A 49 3.65 -0.62 -1.33
N ALA A 50 3.40 -0.61 -2.63
CA ALA A 50 3.81 -1.65 -3.56
C ALA A 50 4.80 -1.10 -4.58
N VAL A 51 5.94 -1.77 -4.74
CA VAL A 51 7.01 -1.37 -5.65
C VAL A 51 7.40 -2.55 -6.56
N PRO A 52 7.68 -2.32 -7.86
CA PRO A 52 8.18 -3.37 -8.74
C PRO A 52 9.50 -3.94 -8.23
N SER A 53 9.66 -5.26 -8.35
CA SER A 53 10.91 -5.97 -8.04
C SER A 53 11.30 -6.90 -9.20
N SER A 54 12.53 -7.42 -9.16
CA SER A 54 13.02 -8.39 -10.17
C SER A 54 12.17 -9.67 -10.22
N THR A 55 11.54 -10.03 -9.11
CA THR A 55 10.69 -11.23 -8.99
C THR A 55 9.20 -10.93 -9.16
N GLY A 56 8.76 -9.68 -9.06
CA GLY A 56 7.37 -9.29 -9.30
C GLY A 56 7.03 -7.98 -8.63
N LEU A 57 6.19 -8.05 -7.60
CA LEU A 57 5.76 -6.90 -6.81
C LEU A 57 6.17 -7.15 -5.35
N LEU A 58 6.91 -6.21 -4.77
CA LEU A 58 7.17 -6.17 -3.34
C LEU A 58 6.11 -5.28 -2.70
N VAL A 59 5.45 -5.76 -1.65
CA VAL A 59 4.50 -5.00 -0.85
C VAL A 59 5.12 -4.82 0.53
N VAL A 60 5.19 -3.57 0.99
CA VAL A 60 5.78 -3.19 2.28
C VAL A 60 4.72 -2.46 3.09
N GLU A 61 4.44 -3.00 4.26
CA GLU A 61 3.64 -2.35 5.30
C GLU A 61 4.57 -1.53 6.20
N LEU A 62 4.18 -0.31 6.55
CA LEU A 62 4.89 0.47 7.57
C LEU A 62 4.64 -0.17 8.95
N SER A 63 5.65 -0.16 9.83
CA SER A 63 5.62 -0.95 11.07
C SER A 63 4.58 -0.52 12.11
N ASP A 64 3.89 0.61 11.91
CA ASP A 64 2.95 1.20 12.85
C ASP A 64 1.52 1.24 12.31
N SER A 65 0.54 1.21 13.23
CA SER A 65 -0.85 1.58 12.95
C SER A 65 -1.12 3.03 13.34
N PHE A 66 -1.89 3.74 12.51
CA PHE A 66 -2.11 5.18 12.63
C PHE A 66 -3.50 5.48 13.18
N ILE A 67 -3.62 6.47 14.05
CA ILE A 67 -4.90 6.92 14.64
C ILE A 67 -5.80 7.69 13.66
N SER A 68 -5.29 8.02 12.48
CA SER A 68 -6.05 8.71 11.44
C SER A 68 -5.46 8.45 10.06
N GLU A 69 -6.33 8.52 9.04
CA GLU A 69 -5.94 8.40 7.64
C GLU A 69 -4.87 9.43 7.25
N ALA A 70 -5.01 10.67 7.71
CA ALA A 70 -4.03 11.73 7.42
C ALA A 70 -2.63 11.42 8.00
N LYS A 71 -2.55 10.77 9.16
CA LYS A 71 -1.28 10.34 9.76
C LYS A 71 -0.65 9.18 8.98
N ALA A 72 -1.46 8.25 8.48
CA ALA A 72 -1.01 7.15 7.63
C ALA A 72 -0.41 7.68 6.32
N TRP A 73 -1.08 8.64 5.66
CA TRP A 73 -0.55 9.30 4.46
C TRP A 73 0.73 10.08 4.75
N GLN A 74 0.78 10.82 5.87
CA GLN A 74 1.98 11.56 6.27
C GLN A 74 3.19 10.63 6.45
N ALA A 75 2.99 9.42 7.00
CA ALA A 75 4.07 8.45 7.17
C ALA A 75 4.59 7.92 5.83
N LEU A 76 3.71 7.73 4.85
CA LEU A 76 4.12 7.35 3.49
C LEU A 76 4.92 8.47 2.79
N ASP A 77 4.60 9.73 3.06
CA ASP A 77 5.33 10.88 2.51
C ASP A 77 6.68 11.15 3.17
N ASP A 78 6.97 10.55 4.33
CA ASP A 78 8.26 10.70 5.02
C ASP A 78 9.39 10.11 4.18
N GLU A 79 10.46 10.89 3.94
CA GLU A 79 11.64 10.45 3.18
C GLU A 79 12.41 9.30 3.86
N SER A 80 12.13 9.06 5.14
CA SER A 80 12.68 7.94 5.93
C SER A 80 11.94 6.62 5.66
N SER A 81 10.77 6.67 5.01
CA SER A 81 10.04 5.46 4.64
C SER A 81 10.84 4.68 3.59
N PRO A 82 11.05 3.37 3.78
CA PRO A 82 11.86 2.58 2.86
C PRO A 82 11.35 2.72 1.41
N ALA A 83 12.29 2.70 0.47
CA ALA A 83 11.99 2.80 -0.96
C ALA A 83 11.42 1.50 -1.54
#